data_AF-A0A929PCQ9-F1
#
_entry.id   AF-A0A929PCQ9-F1
#
_cell.length_a   1.000
_cell.length_b   1.000
_cell.length_c   1.000
_cell.angle_alpha   90.00
_cell.angle_beta   90.00
_cell.angle_gamma   90.00
#
_symmetry.space_group_name_H-M   'P 1'
#
loop_
_entity.id
_entity.type
_entity.pdbx_description
1 polymer ?
#
loop_
_entity_poly.entity_id
_entity_poly.type
_entity_poly.pdbx_seq_one_letter_code
_entity_poly.pdbx_strand_id
1 'polypeptide(L)'
;MQQSASTITSIKAGEGQQYNVAGGQYRILVSRADTDGSYAVIEMNVPPGGGPLPHAHPEIEETFYVAEGEIVFNTDNGPVSVSAGSFVRIPLNGGVHAFKNTSGKPARLLCTVMPAGLDEMFKEVSTATPEQIPAIITKYNQQLYPADYFDSKAG
;
A
#
# COMPACT_ATOMS: atom_id res chain seq x y z
N MET A 1 -0.06 14.44 26.33
CA MET A 1 -0.53 15.56 25.50
C MET A 1 0.56 15.88 24.50
N GLN A 2 0.33 15.66 23.20
CA GLN A 2 1.16 16.22 22.16
C GLN A 2 0.26 16.61 21.00
N GLN A 3 0.35 17.89 20.64
CA GLN A 3 -0.53 18.63 19.74
C GLN A 3 -0.31 18.20 18.28
N SER A 4 -1.38 17.94 17.52
CA SER A 4 -1.27 17.83 16.05
C SER A 4 -2.52 18.24 15.26
N ALA A 5 -3.70 18.37 15.87
CA ALA A 5 -4.94 18.62 15.11
C ALA A 5 -5.15 20.05 14.55
N SER A 6 -4.19 20.99 14.70
CA SER A 6 -4.42 22.41 14.38
C SER A 6 -3.39 23.08 13.46
N THR A 7 -2.38 22.35 12.95
CA THR A 7 -1.30 22.94 12.17
C THR A 7 -1.31 22.42 10.74
N ILE A 8 -1.29 23.34 9.76
CA ILE A 8 -1.06 22.99 8.36
C ILE A 8 0.39 22.50 8.23
N THR A 9 0.54 21.25 7.79
CA THR A 9 1.85 20.64 7.54
C THR A 9 2.17 20.63 6.06
N SER A 10 3.45 20.72 5.73
CA SER A 10 3.96 20.51 4.37
C SER A 10 5.18 19.60 4.45
N ILE A 11 5.24 18.59 3.59
CA ILE A 11 6.41 17.72 3.41
C ILE A 11 7.01 18.03 2.04
N LYS A 12 8.30 18.35 1.99
CA LYS A 12 8.98 18.57 0.71
C LYS A 12 9.28 17.24 0.02
N ALA A 13 9.55 17.31 -1.27
CA ALA A 13 10.05 16.17 -2.02
C ALA A 13 11.32 15.61 -1.33
N GLY A 14 11.35 14.29 -1.12
CA GLY A 14 12.46 13.59 -0.45
C GLY A 14 12.41 13.61 1.08
N GLU A 15 11.60 14.46 1.70
CA GLU A 15 11.36 14.41 3.14
C GLU A 15 10.31 13.34 3.50
N GLY A 16 10.27 12.93 4.76
CA GLY A 16 9.38 11.86 5.25
C GLY A 16 10.10 10.54 5.43
N GLN A 17 9.57 9.70 6.32
CA GLN A 17 10.16 8.39 6.61
C GLN A 17 9.95 7.45 5.42
N GLN A 18 10.98 6.66 5.10
CA GLN A 18 10.98 5.76 3.95
C GLN A 18 11.26 4.33 4.38
N TYR A 19 10.50 3.40 3.82
CA TYR A 19 10.55 1.97 4.13
C TYR A 19 10.63 1.17 2.84
N ASN A 20 11.52 0.19 2.78
CA ASN A 20 11.56 -0.75 1.67
C ASN A 20 10.58 -1.89 1.95
N VAL A 21 9.51 -1.98 1.16
CA VAL A 21 8.41 -2.92 1.35
C VAL A 21 7.95 -3.45 -0.01
N ALA A 22 7.73 -4.77 -0.11
CA ALA A 22 7.21 -5.41 -1.33
C ALA A 22 7.99 -5.07 -2.62
N GLY A 23 9.31 -4.90 -2.50
CA GLY A 23 10.19 -4.53 -3.62
C GLY A 23 10.08 -3.07 -4.07
N GLY A 24 9.32 -2.23 -3.37
CA GLY A 24 9.24 -0.79 -3.57
C GLY A 24 9.78 0.02 -2.37
N GLN A 25 9.82 1.34 -2.54
CA GLN A 25 10.15 2.30 -1.47
C GLN A 25 8.90 3.10 -1.14
N TYR A 26 8.43 2.99 0.10
CA TYR A 26 7.20 3.62 0.60
C TYR A 26 7.58 4.77 1.52
N ARG A 27 7.16 5.98 1.15
CA ARG A 27 7.44 7.22 1.87
C ARG A 27 6.16 7.69 2.57
N ILE A 28 6.20 7.78 3.89
CA ILE A 28 5.05 8.21 4.69
C ILE A 28 4.90 9.73 4.60
N LEU A 29 3.78 10.20 4.05
CA LEU A 29 3.43 11.61 3.93
C LEU A 29 2.53 12.10 5.07
N VAL A 30 1.62 11.23 5.50
CA VAL A 30 0.75 11.45 6.66
C VAL A 30 0.71 10.14 7.42
N SER A 31 1.12 10.16 8.69
CA SER A 31 1.17 8.98 9.55
C SER A 31 -0.09 8.84 10.41
N ARG A 32 -0.27 7.67 11.01
CA ARG A 32 -1.27 7.42 12.06
C ARG A 32 -1.23 8.48 13.17
N ALA A 33 -0.04 8.89 13.60
CA ALA A 33 0.15 9.85 14.67
C ALA A 33 -0.32 11.28 14.30
N ASP A 34 -0.26 11.63 13.01
CA ASP A 34 -0.67 12.95 12.51
C ASP A 34 -2.20 13.11 12.53
N THR A 35 -2.94 11.99 12.42
CA THR A 35 -4.38 12.00 12.15
C THR A 35 -5.21 11.37 13.26
N ASP A 36 -4.60 11.08 14.41
CA ASP A 36 -5.20 10.31 15.51
C ASP A 36 -5.82 8.99 15.03
N GLY A 37 -5.15 8.35 14.08
CA GLY A 37 -5.56 7.08 13.49
C GLY A 37 -6.64 7.14 12.41
N SER A 38 -7.12 8.32 12.02
CA SER A 38 -8.21 8.42 11.03
C SER A 38 -7.79 8.04 9.61
N TYR A 39 -6.59 8.40 9.16
CA TYR A 39 -6.04 7.98 7.87
C TYR A 39 -4.51 8.09 7.80
N ALA A 40 -3.88 7.38 6.88
CA ALA A 40 -2.48 7.58 6.51
C ALA A 40 -2.34 7.73 5.00
N VAL A 41 -1.34 8.50 4.56
CA VAL A 41 -1.02 8.73 3.14
C VAL A 41 0.42 8.32 2.88
N ILE A 42 0.61 7.45 1.90
CA ILE A 42 1.87 6.81 1.56
C ILE A 42 2.16 7.07 0.08
N GLU A 43 3.30 7.68 -0.22
CA GLU A 43 3.83 7.69 -1.58
C GLU A 43 4.63 6.41 -1.83
N MET A 44 4.30 5.67 -2.87
CA MET A 44 4.94 4.40 -3.21
C MET A 44 5.70 4.57 -4.52
N ASN A 45 7.02 4.43 -4.48
CA ASN A 45 7.83 4.25 -5.67
C ASN A 45 8.00 2.74 -5.91
N VAL A 46 7.50 2.25 -7.05
CA VAL A 46 7.44 0.83 -7.37
C VAL A 46 8.31 0.57 -8.62
N PRO A 47 9.51 0.01 -8.46
CA PRO A 47 10.36 -0.42 -9.57
C PRO A 47 9.72 -1.53 -10.41
N PRO A 48 10.24 -1.80 -11.63
CA PRO A 48 9.82 -2.97 -12.42
C PRO A 48 9.89 -4.26 -11.59
N GLY A 49 8.81 -5.05 -11.63
CA GLY A 49 8.67 -6.26 -10.84
C GLY A 49 8.30 -6.03 -9.37
N GLY A 50 8.19 -4.81 -8.88
CA GLY A 50 7.71 -4.49 -7.52
C GLY A 50 6.20 -4.67 -7.36
N GLY A 51 5.75 -4.88 -6.13
CA GLY A 51 4.34 -5.01 -5.77
C GLY A 51 4.10 -6.11 -4.71
N PRO A 52 3.03 -5.99 -3.91
CA PRO A 52 2.72 -6.91 -2.83
C PRO A 52 2.25 -8.28 -3.35
N LEU A 53 2.38 -9.30 -2.49
CA LEU A 53 1.65 -10.56 -2.68
C LEU A 53 0.13 -10.32 -2.54
N PRO A 54 -0.72 -11.22 -3.06
CA PRO A 54 -2.16 -11.18 -2.81
C PRO A 54 -2.50 -11.08 -1.33
N HIS A 55 -3.30 -10.09 -0.96
CA HIS A 55 -3.68 -9.81 0.43
C HIS A 55 -5.09 -9.21 0.54
N ALA A 56 -5.60 -9.17 1.76
CA ALA A 56 -6.82 -8.47 2.11
C ALA A 56 -6.72 -7.85 3.51
N HIS A 57 -7.40 -6.73 3.72
CA HIS A 57 -7.57 -6.06 5.01
C HIS A 57 -9.02 -5.53 5.08
N PRO A 58 -9.98 -6.35 5.54
CA PRO A 58 -11.42 -6.03 5.42
C PRO A 58 -11.85 -4.82 6.27
N GLU A 59 -11.05 -4.45 7.27
CA GLU A 59 -11.30 -3.32 8.17
C GLU A 59 -10.77 -1.98 7.64
N ILE A 60 -10.10 -1.98 6.49
CA ILE A 60 -9.45 -0.79 5.91
C ILE A 60 -10.00 -0.55 4.51
N GLU A 61 -10.46 0.67 4.27
CA GLU A 61 -10.62 1.20 2.93
C GLU A 61 -9.28 1.69 2.42
N GLU A 62 -8.90 1.25 1.23
CA GLU A 62 -7.64 1.62 0.60
C GLU A 62 -7.90 2.24 -0.77
N THR A 63 -7.15 3.28 -1.09
CA THR A 63 -7.22 3.95 -2.38
C THR A 63 -5.84 4.16 -2.95
N PHE A 64 -5.75 4.13 -4.27
CA PHE A 64 -4.52 4.41 -5.00
C PHE A 64 -4.78 5.43 -6.10
N TYR A 65 -3.96 6.48 -6.15
CA TYR A 65 -3.85 7.35 -7.32
C TYR A 65 -2.51 7.10 -7.99
N VAL A 66 -2.52 6.75 -9.29
CA VAL A 66 -1.28 6.56 -10.05
C VAL A 66 -0.79 7.94 -10.51
N ALA A 67 0.25 8.45 -9.86
CA ALA A 67 0.83 9.75 -10.16
C ALA A 67 1.78 9.70 -11.37
N GLU A 68 2.45 8.56 -11.59
CA GLU A 68 3.41 8.37 -12.68
C GLU A 68 3.48 6.88 -13.07
N GLY A 69 3.70 6.61 -14.36
CA GLY A 69 3.87 5.25 -14.88
C GLY A 69 2.54 4.48 -15.04
N GLU A 70 2.64 3.16 -14.98
CA GLU A 70 1.55 2.21 -15.13
C GLU A 70 1.76 1.03 -14.19
N ILE A 71 0.67 0.54 -13.59
CA ILE A 71 0.66 -0.62 -12.69
C ILE A 71 -0.49 -1.55 -13.07
N VAL A 72 -0.31 -2.86 -12.90
CA VAL A 72 -1.40 -3.84 -13.10
C VAL A 72 -1.93 -4.25 -11.74
N PHE A 73 -3.21 -3.97 -11.47
CA PHE A 73 -3.94 -4.50 -10.32
C PHE A 73 -4.54 -5.85 -10.65
N ASN A 74 -4.33 -6.85 -9.80
CA ASN A 74 -4.98 -8.15 -9.89
C ASN A 74 -6.20 -8.15 -8.99
N THR A 75 -7.34 -8.50 -9.57
CA THR A 75 -8.64 -8.56 -8.88
C THR A 75 -9.34 -9.88 -9.21
N ASP A 76 -10.40 -10.20 -8.47
CA ASP A 76 -11.25 -11.37 -8.77
C ASP A 76 -11.89 -11.31 -10.17
N ASN A 77 -12.01 -10.12 -10.77
CA ASN A 77 -12.53 -9.94 -12.12
C ASN A 77 -11.43 -9.95 -13.20
N GLY A 78 -10.20 -10.29 -12.82
CA GLY A 78 -9.03 -10.28 -13.68
C GLY A 78 -8.12 -9.07 -13.50
N PRO A 79 -7.00 -9.03 -14.23
CA PRO A 79 -6.03 -7.96 -14.16
C PRO A 79 -6.54 -6.68 -14.84
N VAL A 80 -6.26 -5.54 -14.22
CA VAL A 80 -6.60 -4.20 -14.71
C VAL A 80 -5.33 -3.36 -14.80
N SER A 81 -4.99 -2.89 -16.00
CA SER A 81 -3.91 -1.92 -16.16
C SER A 81 -4.39 -0.52 -15.78
N VAL A 82 -3.61 0.17 -14.95
CA VAL A 82 -3.94 1.47 -14.37
C VAL A 82 -2.78 2.43 -14.63
N SER A 83 -2.99 3.38 -15.54
CA SER A 83 -1.99 4.37 -15.94
C SER A 83 -2.09 5.65 -15.11
N ALA A 84 -1.04 6.48 -15.18
CA ALA A 84 -1.00 7.79 -14.55
C ALA A 84 -2.27 8.63 -14.79
N GLY A 85 -2.76 9.30 -13.75
CA GLY A 85 -4.01 10.04 -13.74
C GLY A 85 -5.24 9.22 -13.33
N SER A 86 -5.10 7.90 -13.19
CA SER A 86 -6.19 7.00 -12.82
C SER A 86 -6.23 6.72 -11.31
N PHE A 87 -7.38 6.24 -10.84
CA PHE A 87 -7.66 5.97 -9.44
C PHE A 87 -8.24 4.57 -9.24
N VAL A 88 -7.84 3.91 -8.16
CA VAL A 88 -8.34 2.61 -7.71
C VAL A 88 -8.84 2.75 -6.29
N ARG A 89 -9.96 2.09 -5.98
CA ARG A 89 -10.52 1.99 -4.64
C ARG A 89 -10.78 0.53 -4.29
N ILE A 90 -10.27 0.10 -3.14
CA ILE A 90 -10.64 -1.14 -2.47
C ILE A 90 -11.54 -0.73 -1.29
N PRO A 91 -12.84 -1.03 -1.34
CA PRO A 91 -13.78 -0.62 -0.29
C PRO A 91 -13.53 -1.40 1.01
N LEU A 92 -14.14 -0.95 2.11
CA LEU A 92 -14.31 -1.78 3.31
C LEU A 92 -14.92 -3.14 2.96
N ASN A 93 -14.41 -4.19 3.61
CA ASN A 93 -14.69 -5.59 3.26
C ASN A 93 -14.33 -5.93 1.80
N GLY A 94 -13.40 -5.18 1.21
CA GLY A 94 -12.89 -5.42 -0.13
C GLY A 94 -12.27 -6.81 -0.27
N GLY A 95 -12.37 -7.36 -1.47
CA GLY A 95 -11.81 -8.67 -1.80
C GLY A 95 -10.28 -8.68 -1.80
N VAL A 96 -9.73 -9.86 -2.07
CA VAL A 96 -8.29 -10.04 -2.22
C VAL A 96 -7.81 -9.21 -3.39
N HIS A 97 -6.72 -8.48 -3.18
CA HIS A 97 -6.12 -7.62 -4.19
C HIS A 97 -4.59 -7.75 -4.16
N ALA A 98 -3.98 -7.44 -5.30
CA ALA A 98 -2.55 -7.23 -5.43
C ALA A 98 -2.32 -6.23 -6.56
N PHE A 99 -1.11 -5.69 -6.64
CA PHE A 99 -0.65 -5.05 -7.87
C PHE A 99 0.77 -5.50 -8.19
N LYS A 100 1.16 -5.36 -9.46
CA LYS A 100 2.50 -5.63 -9.95
C LYS A 100 2.90 -4.59 -10.98
N ASN A 101 4.13 -4.10 -10.89
CA ASN A 101 4.68 -3.27 -11.95
C ASN A 101 5.26 -4.15 -13.07
N THR A 102 4.50 -4.30 -14.15
CA THR A 102 4.91 -5.07 -15.35
C THR A 102 5.38 -4.17 -16.50
N SER A 103 5.41 -2.84 -16.31
CA SER A 103 5.64 -1.86 -17.39
C SER A 103 7.10 -1.72 -17.83
N GLY A 104 8.05 -2.31 -17.11
CA GLY A 104 9.48 -2.16 -17.35
C GLY A 104 10.06 -0.79 -16.96
N LYS A 105 9.25 0.13 -16.43
CA LYS A 105 9.66 1.44 -15.90
C LYS A 105 9.14 1.63 -14.47
N PRO A 106 9.75 2.47 -13.62
CA PRO A 106 9.18 2.79 -12.32
C PRO A 106 7.78 3.39 -12.41
N ALA A 107 6.94 3.10 -11.42
CA ALA A 107 5.61 3.72 -11.24
C ALA A 107 5.56 4.39 -9.86
N ARG A 108 4.80 5.49 -9.76
CA ARG A 108 4.58 6.21 -8.50
C ARG A 108 3.10 6.26 -8.17
N LEU A 109 2.73 5.78 -6.99
CA LEU A 109 1.36 5.75 -6.49
C LEU A 109 1.26 6.58 -5.22
N LEU A 110 0.11 7.23 -5.01
CA LEU A 110 -0.33 7.69 -3.70
C LEU A 110 -1.34 6.68 -3.17
N CYS A 111 -0.96 5.95 -2.12
CA CYS A 111 -1.84 5.09 -1.35
C CYS A 111 -2.41 5.87 -0.16
N THR A 112 -3.71 5.78 0.06
CA THR A 112 -4.36 6.29 1.28
C THR A 112 -5.16 5.17 1.92
N VAL A 113 -4.95 4.98 3.23
CA VAL A 113 -5.63 3.94 4.03
C VAL A 113 -6.46 4.58 5.14
N MET A 114 -7.68 4.10 5.30
CA MET A 114 -8.65 4.58 6.29
C MET A 114 -9.35 3.38 6.96
N PRO A 115 -9.20 3.17 8.27
CA PRO A 115 -8.35 3.91 9.21
C PRO A 115 -6.84 3.73 8.93
N ALA A 116 -6.01 4.56 9.58
CA ALA A 116 -4.55 4.42 9.52
C ALA A 116 -4.06 3.13 10.21
N GLY A 117 -2.79 2.77 10.03
CA GLY A 117 -2.15 1.62 10.70
C GLY A 117 -1.21 0.83 9.80
N LEU A 118 -1.44 0.83 8.48
CA LEU A 118 -0.51 0.17 7.55
C LEU A 118 0.86 0.86 7.51
N ASP A 119 0.93 2.17 7.77
CA ASP A 119 2.20 2.90 7.89
C ASP A 119 3.09 2.37 9.02
N GLU A 120 2.51 1.97 10.15
CA GLU A 120 3.22 1.33 11.26
C GLU A 120 3.61 -0.12 10.91
N MET A 121 2.73 -0.86 10.22
CA MET A 121 3.06 -2.19 9.70
C MET A 121 4.25 -2.14 8.74
N PHE A 122 4.26 -1.20 7.80
CA PHE A 122 5.33 -1.02 6.81
C PHE A 122 6.67 -0.72 7.48
N LYS A 123 6.66 0.10 8.53
CA LYS A 123 7.84 0.35 9.36
C LYS A 123 8.38 -0.95 9.95
N GLU A 124 7.53 -1.76 10.58
CA GLU A 124 7.96 -3.04 11.19
C GLU A 124 8.49 -4.02 10.14
N VAL A 125 7.76 -4.20 9.04
CA VAL A 125 8.14 -5.09 7.93
C VAL A 125 9.49 -4.68 7.32
N SER A 126 9.78 -3.38 7.21
CA SER A 126 11.02 -2.88 6.59
C SER A 126 12.32 -3.33 7.25
N THR A 127 12.24 -3.77 8.51
CA THR A 127 13.37 -4.26 9.31
C THR A 127 13.25 -5.73 9.71
N ALA A 128 12.18 -6.40 9.29
CA ALA A 128 11.87 -7.77 9.66
C ALA A 128 12.65 -8.79 8.82
N THR A 129 12.95 -9.95 9.40
CA THR A 129 13.37 -11.12 8.62
C THR A 129 12.16 -11.74 7.91
N PRO A 130 12.35 -12.50 6.81
CA PRO A 130 11.24 -13.17 6.12
C PRO A 130 10.35 -14.01 7.04
N GLU A 131 10.92 -14.65 8.07
CA GLU A 131 10.21 -15.49 9.03
C GLU A 131 9.32 -14.68 9.99
N GLN A 132 9.64 -13.40 10.22
CA GLN A 132 8.87 -12.51 11.11
C GLN A 132 7.68 -11.87 10.41
N ILE A 133 7.75 -11.70 9.09
CA ILE A 133 6.75 -10.99 8.28
C ILE A 133 5.32 -11.54 8.50
N PRO A 134 5.05 -12.86 8.50
CA PRO A 134 3.68 -13.37 8.70
C PRO A 134 3.05 -12.96 10.04
N ALA A 135 3.84 -12.96 11.12
CA ALA A 135 3.37 -12.56 12.44
C ALA A 135 3.05 -11.06 12.51
N ILE A 136 3.89 -10.22 11.87
CA ILE A 136 3.65 -8.78 11.76
C ILE A 136 2.37 -8.52 10.96
N ILE A 137 2.21 -9.16 9.81
CA ILE A 137 1.02 -8.97 8.97
C ILE A 137 -0.26 -9.35 9.71
N THR A 138 -0.24 -10.47 10.47
CA THR A 138 -1.36 -10.90 11.31
C THR A 138 -1.68 -9.90 12.43
N LYS A 139 -0.65 -9.33 13.09
CA LYS A 139 -0.81 -8.30 14.13
C LYS A 139 -1.59 -7.07 13.64
N TYR A 140 -1.47 -6.74 12.36
CA TYR A 140 -2.13 -5.59 11.73
C TYR A 140 -3.41 -5.98 10.96
N ASN A 141 -4.01 -7.14 11.25
CA ASN A 141 -5.25 -7.65 10.64
C ASN A 141 -5.20 -7.76 9.10
N GLN A 142 -4.01 -7.84 8.51
CA GLN A 142 -3.86 -8.14 7.09
C GLN A 142 -3.72 -9.64 6.89
N GLN A 143 -4.41 -10.16 5.87
CA GLN A 143 -4.41 -11.56 5.48
C GLN A 143 -3.56 -11.72 4.24
N LEU A 144 -2.65 -12.69 4.24
CA LEU A 144 -1.86 -13.05 3.06
C LEU A 144 -2.45 -14.27 2.36
N TYR A 145 -2.35 -14.26 1.03
CA TYR A 145 -2.74 -15.37 0.17
C TYR A 145 -1.54 -15.84 -0.68
N PRO A 146 -1.57 -17.09 -1.18
CA PRO A 146 -0.55 -17.61 -2.09
C PRO A 146 -0.34 -16.73 -3.33
N ALA A 147 0.86 -16.75 -3.90
CA ALA A 147 1.21 -15.94 -5.06
C ALA A 147 0.34 -16.24 -6.31
N ASP A 148 -0.15 -17.47 -6.41
CA ASP A 148 -1.02 -18.00 -7.48
C ASP A 148 -2.52 -17.85 -7.18
N TYR A 149 -2.90 -17.07 -6.16
CA TYR A 149 -4.31 -16.88 -5.76
C TYR A 149 -5.22 -16.55 -6.95
N PHE A 150 -4.80 -15.61 -7.80
CA PHE A 150 -5.59 -15.15 -8.94
C PHE A 150 -5.53 -16.10 -10.16
N ASP A 151 -4.53 -16.98 -10.25
CA ASP A 151 -4.40 -17.93 -11.36
C ASP A 151 -5.58 -18.91 -11.37
N SER A 152 -6.04 -19.30 -10.17
CA SER A 152 -7.19 -20.19 -9.98
C SER A 152 -8.55 -19.56 -10.35
N LYS A 153 -8.58 -18.23 -10.53
CA LYS A 153 -9.80 -17.45 -10.82
C LYS A 153 -9.91 -17.02 -12.28
N ALA A 154 -8.86 -17.21 -13.08
CA ALA A 154 -8.81 -16.85 -14.49
C ALA A 154 -9.56 -17.83 -15.43
N GLY A 155 -10.45 -18.66 -14.87
CA GLY A 155 -11.19 -19.73 -15.57
C GLY A 155 -12.68 -19.44 -15.70
#